data_AF-A0A069SBX2-F1
#
_entry.id   AF-A0A069SBX2-F1
#
_cell.length_a   1.000
_cell.length_b   1.000
_cell.length_c   1.000
_cell.angle_alpha   90.00
_cell.angle_beta   90.00
_cell.angle_gamma   90.00
#
_symmetry.space_group_name_H-M   'P 1'
#
loop_
_entity.id
_entity.type
_entity.pdbx_description
1 polymer ?
#
loop_
_entity_poly.entity_id
_entity_poly.type
_entity_poly.pdbx_seq_one_letter_code
_entity_poly.pdbx_strand_id
1 'polypeptide(L)'
;MKVVILAGGFGTRISEESQFKPKPMIEIGGKPILWHIMKWYSKFGHNEFIICCGYKQQVIKNYFANYYMYNSDMTFDFSANGKVTVHSDHT
;
A
#
# COMPACT_ATOMS: atom_id res chain seq x y z
N MET A 1 11.69 -3.18 16.79
CA MET A 1 11.43 -1.75 17.12
C MET A 1 10.30 -1.26 16.24
N LYS A 2 9.36 -0.47 16.81
CA LYS A 2 8.21 0.08 16.07
C LYS A 2 8.61 1.34 15.29
N VAL A 3 8.10 1.48 14.09
CA VAL A 3 8.30 2.65 13.21
C VAL A 3 6.99 3.38 13.05
N VAL A 4 6.96 4.66 13.41
CA VAL A 4 5.78 5.52 13.21
C VAL A 4 5.99 6.36 11.96
N ILE A 5 5.06 6.26 11.00
CA ILE A 5 5.09 7.03 9.75
C ILE A 5 3.89 7.98 9.74
N LEU A 6 4.17 9.28 9.63
CA LEU A 6 3.14 10.31 9.45
C LEU A 6 2.75 10.38 7.97
N ALA A 7 1.67 9.69 7.60
CA ALA A 7 1.14 9.61 6.23
C ALA A 7 -0.13 10.46 6.05
N GLY A 8 -0.28 11.50 6.89
CA GLY A 8 -1.39 12.45 6.83
C GLY A 8 -1.07 13.73 6.05
N GLY A 9 -1.91 14.75 6.24
CA GLY A 9 -1.79 16.05 5.56
C GLY A 9 -2.64 16.16 4.30
N PHE A 10 -3.11 17.38 4.00
CA PHE A 10 -4.01 17.66 2.88
C PHE A 10 -3.32 17.71 1.50
N GLY A 11 -1.98 17.69 1.44
CA GLY A 11 -1.26 17.64 0.16
C GLY A 11 -1.34 18.93 -0.69
N THR A 12 -1.74 20.06 -0.10
CA THR A 12 -2.04 21.33 -0.79
C THR A 12 -0.91 21.97 -1.60
N ARG A 13 0.34 21.49 -1.47
CA ARG A 13 1.51 22.00 -2.21
C ARG A 13 1.84 21.24 -3.49
N ILE A 14 1.20 20.09 -3.76
CA ILE A 14 1.38 19.29 -5.00
C ILE A 14 -0.02 19.09 -5.59
N SER A 15 -0.66 20.17 -6.02
CA SER A 15 -2.10 20.20 -6.37
C SER A 15 -2.47 19.35 -7.58
N GLU A 16 -1.55 19.10 -8.52
CA GLU A 16 -1.87 18.42 -9.78
C GLU A 16 -2.11 16.91 -9.59
N GLU A 17 -1.28 16.22 -8.80
CA GLU A 17 -1.42 14.78 -8.50
C GLU A 17 -2.24 14.50 -7.23
N SER A 18 -2.19 15.41 -6.23
CA SER A 18 -2.85 15.21 -4.94
C SER A 18 -4.38 15.30 -5.00
N GLN A 19 -4.94 15.89 -6.07
CA GLN A 19 -6.38 15.92 -6.28
C GLN A 19 -6.98 14.52 -6.39
N PHE A 20 -6.22 13.52 -6.85
CA PHE A 20 -6.72 12.15 -7.04
C PHE A 20 -6.23 11.20 -5.94
N LYS A 21 -4.95 11.25 -5.53
CA LYS A 21 -4.37 10.29 -4.56
C LYS A 21 -3.58 11.00 -3.44
N PRO A 22 -3.65 10.55 -2.16
CA PRO A 22 -2.80 11.13 -1.12
C PRO A 22 -1.32 10.91 -1.44
N LYS A 23 -0.45 11.88 -1.13
CA LYS A 23 0.99 11.85 -1.49
C LYS A 23 1.71 10.53 -1.13
N PRO A 24 1.53 9.93 0.06
CA PRO A 24 2.16 8.64 0.40
C PRO A 24 1.83 7.50 -0.57
N MET A 25 0.75 7.65 -1.33
CA MET A 25 0.24 6.65 -2.26
C MET A 25 0.62 6.90 -3.72
N ILE A 26 1.31 8.00 -4.04
CA ILE A 26 1.89 8.23 -5.38
C ILE A 26 2.86 7.08 -5.69
N GLU A 27 2.83 6.59 -6.91
CA GLU A 27 3.61 5.42 -7.32
C GLU A 27 4.97 5.81 -7.88
N ILE A 28 5.98 5.01 -7.53
CA ILE A 28 7.33 5.05 -8.11
C ILE A 28 7.65 3.60 -8.49
N GLY A 29 7.91 3.33 -9.77
CA GLY A 29 8.16 1.96 -10.23
C GLY A 29 7.01 0.99 -9.94
N GLY A 30 5.76 1.43 -10.05
CA GLY A 30 4.56 0.61 -9.84
C GLY A 30 4.20 0.32 -8.38
N LYS A 31 4.92 0.88 -7.40
CA LYS A 31 4.60 0.74 -5.97
C LYS A 31 4.50 2.11 -5.30
N PRO A 32 3.61 2.29 -4.29
CA PRO A 32 3.50 3.54 -3.52
C PRO A 32 4.79 3.98 -2.84
N ILE A 33 5.01 5.29 -2.71
CA ILE A 33 6.11 5.86 -1.89
C ILE A 33 6.13 5.26 -0.48
N LEU A 34 4.96 5.13 0.16
CA LEU A 34 4.82 4.55 1.49
C LEU A 34 5.33 3.11 1.56
N TRP A 35 5.09 2.32 0.51
CA TRP A 35 5.62 0.96 0.40
C TRP A 35 7.15 0.94 0.34
N HIS A 36 7.76 1.82 -0.46
CA HIS A 36 9.22 1.94 -0.56
C HIS A 36 9.85 2.29 0.78
N ILE A 37 9.28 3.23 1.52
CA ILE A 37 9.73 3.60 2.86
C ILE A 37 9.66 2.37 3.78
N MET A 38 8.53 1.66 3.81
CA MET A 38 8.37 0.48 4.66
C MET A 38 9.36 -0.64 4.30
N LYS A 39 9.55 -0.95 3.02
CA LYS A 39 10.54 -1.96 2.57
C LYS A 39 11.97 -1.55 2.94
N TRP A 40 12.30 -0.26 2.86
CA TRP A 40 13.60 0.25 3.27
C TRP A 40 13.86 0.00 4.76
N TYR A 41 12.92 0.38 5.64
CA TYR A 41 13.03 0.11 7.08
C TYR A 41 13.07 -1.40 7.40
N SER A 42 12.28 -2.20 6.68
CA SER A 42 12.27 -3.66 6.83
C SER A 42 13.63 -4.29 6.51
N LYS A 43 14.39 -3.76 5.54
CA LYS A 43 15.77 -4.19 5.24
C LYS A 43 16.71 -4.08 6.45
N PHE A 44 16.43 -3.18 7.40
CA PHE A 44 17.18 -3.02 8.64
C PHE A 44 16.54 -3.73 9.85
N GLY A 45 15.58 -4.63 9.62
CA GLY A 45 14.93 -5.42 10.67
C GLY A 45 13.75 -4.71 11.38
N HIS A 46 13.27 -3.58 10.84
CA HIS A 46 12.12 -2.87 11.38
C HIS A 46 10.85 -3.28 10.65
N ASN A 47 10.05 -4.18 11.26
CA ASN A 47 8.88 -4.78 10.60
C ASN A 47 7.52 -4.39 11.22
N GLU A 48 7.52 -3.65 12.32
CA GLU A 48 6.30 -3.17 12.98
C GLU A 48 6.04 -1.71 12.64
N PHE A 49 5.07 -1.44 11.77
CA PHE A 49 4.74 -0.09 11.30
C PHE A 49 3.42 0.42 11.88
N ILE A 50 3.43 1.66 12.36
CA ILE A 50 2.25 2.42 12.77
C ILE A 50 2.11 3.58 11.79
N ILE A 51 1.03 3.58 11.01
CA ILE A 51 0.81 4.60 9.98
C ILE A 51 -0.27 5.58 10.45
N CYS A 52 0.16 6.79 10.80
CA CYS A 52 -0.74 7.88 11.18
C CYS A 52 -1.32 8.52 9.91
N CYS A 53 -2.46 8.00 9.47
CA CYS A 53 -3.14 8.44 8.26
C CYS A 53 -3.96 9.72 8.49
N GLY A 54 -4.20 10.48 7.43
CA GLY A 54 -5.02 11.70 7.44
C GLY A 54 -6.02 11.75 6.28
N TYR A 55 -6.01 12.84 5.53
CA TYR A 55 -6.84 13.02 4.34
C TYR A 55 -6.74 11.81 3.38
N LYS A 56 -7.89 11.32 2.90
CA LYS A 56 -8.00 10.13 2.03
C LYS A 56 -7.37 8.85 2.61
N GLN A 57 -7.34 8.67 3.94
CA GLN A 57 -6.80 7.47 4.60
C GLN A 57 -7.32 6.12 4.05
N GLN A 58 -8.55 6.08 3.51
CA GLN A 58 -9.12 4.85 2.96
C GLN A 58 -8.30 4.31 1.78
N VAL A 59 -7.63 5.16 1.00
CA VAL A 59 -6.75 4.72 -0.10
C VAL A 59 -5.56 3.92 0.45
N ILE A 60 -4.95 4.39 1.54
CA ILE A 60 -3.85 3.70 2.22
C ILE A 60 -4.35 2.36 2.77
N LYS A 61 -5.47 2.37 3.49
CA LYS A 61 -6.06 1.16 4.09
C LYS A 61 -6.41 0.11 3.04
N ASN A 62 -7.05 0.51 1.95
CA ASN A 62 -7.45 -0.41 0.87
C ASN A 62 -6.24 -1.04 0.18
N TYR A 63 -5.17 -0.26 -0.06
CA TYR A 63 -3.95 -0.79 -0.65
C TYR A 63 -3.33 -1.91 0.20
N PHE A 64 -3.16 -1.67 1.51
CA PHE A 64 -2.55 -2.66 2.39
C PHE A 64 -3.49 -3.82 2.78
N ALA A 65 -4.80 -3.59 2.84
CA ALA A 65 -5.78 -4.66 3.06
C ALA A 65 -5.83 -5.65 1.89
N ASN A 66 -5.63 -5.16 0.66
CA ASN A 66 -5.62 -5.97 -0.56
C ASN A 66 -4.20 -6.15 -1.11
N TYR A 67 -3.18 -6.04 -0.25
CA TYR A 67 -1.78 -6.03 -0.67
C TYR A 67 -1.42 -7.23 -1.55
N TYR A 68 -1.78 -8.44 -1.14
CA TYR A 68 -1.51 -9.63 -1.93
C TYR A 68 -2.30 -9.64 -3.25
N MET A 69 -3.55 -9.17 -3.25
CA MET A 69 -4.34 -9.09 -4.50
C MET A 69 -3.73 -8.13 -5.51
N TYR A 70 -3.13 -7.03 -5.06
CA TYR A 70 -2.45 -6.07 -5.95
C TYR A 70 -1.10 -6.56 -6.44
N ASN A 71 -0.50 -7.53 -5.76
CA ASN A 71 0.89 -7.92 -5.97
C ASN A 71 1.05 -9.38 -6.39
N SER A 72 -0.04 -10.06 -6.69
CA SER A 72 -0.02 -11.47 -7.03
C SER A 72 -0.90 -11.81 -8.21
N ASP A 73 -0.49 -12.82 -8.96
CA ASP A 73 -1.34 -13.47 -9.94
C ASP A 73 -2.38 -14.35 -9.24
N MET A 74 -3.64 -14.26 -9.67
CA MET A 74 -4.76 -14.95 -9.03
C MET A 74 -5.63 -15.70 -10.04
N THR A 75 -6.07 -16.89 -9.65
CA THR A 75 -7.08 -17.67 -10.38
C THR A 75 -8.37 -17.72 -9.55
N PHE A 76 -9.50 -17.48 -10.22
CA PHE A 76 -10.84 -17.57 -9.65
C PHE A 76 -11.58 -18.77 -10.25
N ASP A 77 -11.98 -19.72 -9.41
CA ASP A 77 -12.79 -20.86 -9.80
C ASP A 77 -14.21 -20.74 -9.22
N PHE A 78 -15.14 -20.29 -10.06
CA PHE A 78 -16.55 -20.15 -9.69
C PHE A 78 -17.31 -21.48 -9.66
N SER A 79 -16.74 -22.56 -10.22
CA SER A 79 -17.34 -23.90 -10.16
C SER A 79 -17.06 -24.59 -8.82
N ALA A 80 -15.97 -24.22 -8.16
CA ALA A 80 -15.55 -24.73 -6.86
C ALA A 80 -15.87 -23.75 -5.71
N ASN A 81 -17.13 -23.33 -5.58
CA ASN A 81 -17.60 -22.47 -4.49
C ASN A 81 -16.88 -21.10 -4.40
N GLY A 82 -16.38 -20.57 -5.54
CA GLY A 82 -15.66 -19.30 -5.57
C GLY A 82 -14.24 -19.39 -5.00
N LYS A 83 -13.57 -20.54 -5.11
CA LYS A 83 -12.20 -20.74 -4.65
C LYS A 83 -11.26 -19.76 -5.37
N VAL A 84 -10.44 -19.06 -4.57
CA VAL A 84 -9.38 -18.17 -5.06
C VAL A 84 -8.03 -18.81 -4.77
N THR A 85 -7.17 -18.88 -5.79
CA THR A 85 -5.78 -19.35 -5.66
C THR A 85 -4.81 -18.23 -6.00
N VAL A 86 -3.83 -17.99 -5.14
CA VAL A 86 -2.78 -16.98 -5.31
C VAL A 86 -1.49 -17.68 -5.74
N HIS A 87 -0.91 -17.32 -6.89
CA HIS A 87 0.13 -18.10 -7.55
C HIS A 87 1.56 -17.59 -7.36
N SER A 88 1.77 -16.28 -7.16
CA SER A 88 3.12 -15.70 -7.03
C SER A 88 3.04 -14.34 -6.34
N ASP A 89 4.00 -13.99 -5.48
CA ASP A 89 4.10 -12.64 -4.88
C ASP A 89 5.23 -11.87 -5.57
N HIS A 90 4.88 -10.76 -6.23
CA HIS A 90 5.78 -9.90 -7.00
C HIS A 90 6.32 -8.73 -6.12
N THR A 91 6.71 -9.00 -4.86
CA THR A 91 7.09 -7.98 -3.85
C THR A 91 8.48 -8.10 -3.25
#